data_AF-A0A9D9YN98-F1
#
_entry.id   AF-A0A9D9YN98-F1
#
_cell.length_a   1.000
_cell.length_b   1.000
_cell.length_c   1.000
_cell.angle_alpha   90.00
_cell.angle_beta   90.00
_cell.angle_gamma   90.00
#
_symmetry.space_group_name_H-M   'P 1'
#
loop_
_entity.id
_entity.type
_entity.pdbx_description
1 polymer ?
#
loop_
_entity_poly.entity_id
_entity_poly.type
_entity_poly.pdbx_seq_one_letter_code
_entity_poly.pdbx_strand_id
1 'polypeptide(L)'
;MNNIEKDPKDTGVRSGQMGKVKIIVAHYYGDPLRRIFVAIAVISVLVIPLWGNLLPFGTFFELLSALLLVLLAGLTNPHSPTVAVINTLVSATGALLLEMAAIDFYHSQSFLLFAIRETT
;
A
#
# COMPACT_ATOMS: atom_id res chain seq x y z
N MET A 1 -20.04 -4.82 62.60
CA MET A 1 -19.22 -3.93 61.77
C MET A 1 -18.59 -4.76 60.67
N ASN A 2 -18.97 -4.55 59.41
CA ASN A 2 -18.37 -5.27 58.28
C ASN A 2 -17.21 -4.44 57.73
N ASN A 3 -16.00 -4.95 57.87
CA ASN A 3 -14.79 -4.36 57.32
C ASN A 3 -14.76 -4.63 55.81
N ILE A 4 -15.05 -3.61 55.01
CA ILE A 4 -14.86 -3.68 53.55
C ILE A 4 -13.35 -3.53 53.31
N GLU A 5 -12.69 -4.64 53.02
CA GLU A 5 -11.31 -4.65 52.53
C GLU A 5 -11.29 -3.98 51.15
N LYS A 6 -10.66 -2.82 51.05
CA LYS A 6 -10.52 -2.10 49.77
C LYS A 6 -9.52 -2.83 48.89
N ASP A 7 -9.96 -3.17 47.68
CA ASP A 7 -9.10 -3.68 46.62
C ASP A 7 -7.97 -2.67 46.34
N PRO A 8 -6.68 -3.07 46.40
CA PRO A 8 -5.54 -2.19 46.14
C PRO A 8 -5.51 -1.62 44.71
N LYS A 9 -6.38 -2.08 43.80
CA LYS A 9 -6.54 -1.54 42.45
C LYS A 9 -7.64 -0.48 42.32
N ASP A 10 -8.37 -0.18 43.40
CA ASP A 10 -9.33 0.94 43.43
C ASP A 10 -8.58 2.28 43.49
N THR A 11 -7.97 2.65 42.35
CA THR A 11 -7.47 3.99 42.13
C THR A 11 -8.69 4.88 42.00
N GLY A 12 -9.02 5.59 43.08
CA GLY A 12 -10.18 6.48 43.23
C GLY A 12 -10.18 7.67 42.26
N VAL A 13 -10.23 7.39 40.97
CA VAL A 13 -10.43 8.36 39.91
C VAL A 13 -11.91 8.71 39.94
N ARG A 14 -12.25 9.71 40.75
CA ARG A 14 -13.55 10.37 40.72
C ARG A 14 -13.77 10.85 39.29
N SER A 15 -14.71 10.20 38.59
CA SER A 15 -15.24 10.64 37.31
C SER A 15 -16.03 11.93 37.52
N GLY A 16 -15.30 13.02 37.76
CA GLY A 16 -15.82 14.38 37.65
C GLY A 16 -16.04 14.66 36.17
N GLN A 17 -17.14 15.32 35.86
CA GLN A 17 -17.56 15.66 34.50
C GLN A 17 -16.47 16.45 33.76
N MET A 18 -15.59 15.75 33.06
CA MET A 18 -14.69 16.34 32.07
C MET A 18 -15.44 16.33 30.75
N GLY A 19 -15.77 17.51 30.23
CA GLY A 19 -16.33 17.67 28.90
C GLY A 19 -15.56 16.82 27.90
N LYS A 20 -16.27 16.07 27.05
CA LYS A 20 -15.74 15.03 26.15
C LYS A 20 -14.36 15.38 25.60
N VAL A 21 -13.30 14.93 26.27
CA VAL A 21 -11.95 15.04 25.75
C VAL A 21 -11.86 13.99 24.65
N LYS A 22 -12.02 14.42 23.40
CA LYS A 22 -11.76 13.57 22.23
C LYS A 22 -10.24 13.34 22.19
N ILE A 23 -9.77 12.27 22.81
CA ILE A 23 -8.39 11.79 22.62
C ILE A 23 -8.29 11.37 21.14
N ILE A 24 -7.69 12.22 20.31
CA ILE A 24 -7.41 11.90 18.91
C ILE A 24 -6.11 11.10 18.91
N VAL A 25 -6.20 9.77 19.09
CA VAL A 25 -5.07 8.89 18.85
C VAL A 25 -4.78 8.91 17.35
N ALA A 26 -3.55 9.26 16.95
CA ALA A 26 -3.13 9.22 15.56
C ALA A 26 -3.39 7.81 14.98
N HIS A 27 -4.32 7.72 14.03
CA HIS A 27 -4.79 6.46 13.49
C HIS A 27 -3.80 5.97 12.43
N TYR A 28 -3.08 4.89 12.74
CA TYR A 28 -2.28 4.03 11.87
C TYR A 28 -1.56 4.68 10.65
N TYR A 29 -0.25 4.91 10.79
CA TYR A 29 0.61 5.49 9.75
C TYR A 29 0.88 4.61 8.52
N GLY A 30 0.55 3.31 8.54
CA GLY A 30 0.74 2.41 7.40
C GLY A 30 -0.35 2.50 6.32
N ASP A 31 -1.34 3.36 6.50
CA ASP A 31 -2.51 3.50 5.64
C ASP A 31 -2.19 4.05 4.23
N PRO A 32 -1.31 5.06 4.04
CA PRO A 32 -1.00 5.57 2.71
C PRO A 32 -0.30 4.54 1.80
N LEU A 33 0.70 3.82 2.33
CA LEU A 33 1.44 2.82 1.54
C LEU A 33 0.53 1.69 1.06
N ARG A 34 -0.35 1.20 1.93
CA ARG A 34 -1.36 0.19 1.56
C ARG A 34 -2.24 0.68 0.42
N ARG A 35 -2.72 1.92 0.50
CA ARG A 35 -3.57 2.51 -0.54
C ARG A 35 -2.86 2.63 -1.88
N ILE A 36 -1.58 3.01 -1.87
CA ILE A 36 -0.77 3.10 -3.10
C ILE A 36 -0.64 1.74 -3.77
N PHE A 37 -0.28 0.68 -3.03
CA PHE A 37 -0.15 -0.67 -3.61
C PHE A 37 -1.47 -1.19 -4.18
N VAL A 38 -2.59 -0.96 -3.47
CA VAL A 38 -3.92 -1.32 -3.98
C VAL A 38 -4.28 -0.51 -5.23
N ALA A 39 -4.01 0.80 -5.23
CA ALA A 39 -4.31 1.66 -6.37
C ALA A 39 -3.53 1.23 -7.62
N ILE A 40 -2.24 0.94 -7.49
CA ILE A 40 -1.41 0.43 -8.59
C ILE A 40 -1.95 -0.91 -9.08
N ALA A 41 -2.27 -1.85 -8.19
CA ALA A 41 -2.83 -3.14 -8.59
C ALA A 41 -4.17 -3.00 -9.35
N VAL A 42 -5.02 -2.06 -8.94
CA VAL A 42 -6.27 -1.75 -9.65
C VAL A 42 -5.97 -1.18 -11.03
N ILE A 43 -5.03 -0.24 -11.15
CA ILE A 43 -4.61 0.33 -12.44
C ILE A 43 -4.07 -0.79 -13.35
N SER A 44 -3.13 -1.61 -12.88
CA SER A 44 -2.58 -2.76 -13.60
C SER A 44 -3.66 -3.67 -14.19
N VAL A 45 -4.67 -4.02 -13.40
CA VAL A 45 -5.78 -4.88 -13.87
C VAL A 45 -6.67 -4.17 -14.88
N LEU A 46 -6.93 -2.87 -14.71
CA LEU A 46 -7.74 -2.09 -15.64
C LEU A 46 -7.05 -1.85 -16.98
N VAL A 47 -5.71 -1.79 -17.01
CA VAL A 47 -4.93 -1.63 -18.22
C VAL A 47 -5.03 -2.87 -19.12
N ILE A 48 -5.15 -4.08 -18.58
CA ILE A 48 -5.23 -5.33 -19.35
C ILE A 48 -6.33 -5.33 -20.43
N PRO A 49 -7.62 -5.08 -20.13
CA PRO A 49 -8.67 -5.09 -21.14
C PRO A 49 -8.57 -3.93 -22.13
N LEU A 50 -7.87 -2.85 -21.80
CA LEU A 50 -7.74 -1.66 -22.63
C LEU A 50 -6.53 -1.74 -23.57
N TRP A 51 -5.41 -2.26 -23.06
CA TRP A 51 -4.08 -2.21 -23.69
C TRP A 51 -3.23 -3.45 -23.42
N GLY A 52 -3.82 -4.62 -23.15
CA GLY A 52 -3.08 -5.83 -22.80
C GLY A 52 -2.03 -6.28 -23.83
N ASN A 53 -2.26 -6.00 -25.12
CA ASN A 53 -1.30 -6.24 -26.21
C ASN A 53 -0.13 -5.24 -26.23
N LEU A 54 -0.23 -4.15 -25.47
CA LEU A 54 0.79 -3.13 -25.30
C LEU A 54 1.53 -3.23 -23.96
N LEU A 55 1.27 -4.25 -23.15
CA LEU A 55 2.01 -4.44 -21.90
C LEU A 55 3.45 -4.90 -22.21
N PRO A 56 4.49 -4.27 -21.61
CA PRO A 56 5.89 -4.57 -21.90
C PRO A 56 6.27 -6.02 -21.64
N PHE A 57 5.70 -6.61 -20.58
CA PHE A 57 5.98 -7.98 -20.16
C PHE A 57 4.80 -8.93 -20.44
N GLY A 58 3.73 -8.44 -21.07
CA GLY A 58 2.54 -9.21 -21.40
C GLY A 58 1.56 -9.42 -20.23
N THR A 59 0.34 -9.82 -20.56
CA THR A 59 -0.80 -9.91 -19.64
C THR A 59 -0.59 -10.83 -18.44
N PHE A 60 0.12 -11.95 -18.63
CA PHE A 60 0.36 -12.91 -17.55
C PHE A 60 1.18 -12.30 -16.41
N PHE A 61 2.27 -11.60 -16.75
CA PHE A 61 3.14 -10.97 -15.75
C PHE A 61 2.46 -9.77 -15.09
N GLU A 62 1.62 -9.04 -15.81
CA GLU A 62 0.82 -7.94 -15.25
C GLU A 62 -0.23 -8.43 -14.24
N LEU A 63 -0.91 -9.55 -14.52
CA LEU A 63 -1.83 -10.16 -13.54
C LEU A 63 -1.07 -10.65 -12.30
N LEU A 64 0.10 -11.25 -12.50
CA LEU A 64 0.92 -11.74 -11.40
C LEU A 64 1.45 -10.60 -10.53
N SER A 65 1.87 -9.48 -11.14
CA SER A 65 2.32 -8.29 -10.40
C SER A 65 1.18 -7.65 -9.61
N ALA A 66 -0.01 -7.52 -10.20
CA ALA A 66 -1.19 -6.99 -9.50
C ALA A 66 -1.57 -7.85 -8.28
N LEU A 67 -1.56 -9.19 -8.41
CA LEU A 67 -1.79 -10.10 -7.28
C LEU A 67 -0.75 -9.95 -6.18
N LEU A 68 0.54 -9.87 -6.56
CA LEU A 68 1.63 -9.65 -5.62
C LEU A 68 1.46 -8.33 -4.85
N LEU A 69 1.09 -7.25 -5.54
CA LEU A 69 0.86 -5.94 -4.93
C LEU A 69 -0.29 -5.96 -3.93
N VAL A 70 -1.41 -6.61 -4.23
CA VAL A 70 -2.55 -6.73 -3.29
C VAL A 70 -2.17 -7.54 -2.04
N LEU A 71 -1.42 -8.63 -2.20
CA LEU A 71 -0.92 -9.43 -1.08
C LEU A 71 -0.01 -8.59 -0.16
N LEU A 72 0.94 -7.86 -0.75
CA LEU A 72 1.84 -6.97 -0.02
C LEU A 72 1.10 -5.80 0.65
N ALA A 73 0.06 -5.26 0.01
CA ALA A 73 -0.79 -4.25 0.63
C ALA A 73 -1.47 -4.78 1.91
N GLY A 74 -1.96 -6.01 1.87
CA GLY A 74 -2.56 -6.70 3.02
C GLY A 74 -1.54 -6.92 4.16
N LEU A 75 -0.29 -7.24 3.81
CA LEU A 75 0.78 -7.46 4.79
C LEU A 75 1.37 -6.14 5.35
N THR A 76 1.15 -5.00 4.69
CA THR A 76 1.76 -3.72 5.05
C THR A 76 1.41 -3.30 6.48
N ASN A 77 2.43 -3.30 7.33
CA ASN A 77 2.37 -3.00 8.77
C ASN A 77 3.53 -2.10 9.21
N PRO A 78 3.28 -0.92 9.83
CA PRO A 78 4.33 -0.02 10.31
C PRO A 78 5.21 -0.64 11.41
N HIS A 79 4.76 -1.71 12.06
CA HIS A 79 5.53 -2.41 13.09
C HIS A 79 6.45 -3.51 12.53
N SER A 80 6.40 -3.81 11.23
CA SER A 80 7.24 -4.85 10.61
C SER A 80 8.27 -4.23 9.66
N PRO A 81 9.53 -4.04 10.09
CA PRO A 81 10.58 -3.51 9.21
C PRO A 81 10.87 -4.44 8.04
N THR A 82 10.71 -5.75 8.22
CA THR A 82 10.88 -6.75 7.16
C THR A 82 9.90 -6.53 6.02
N VAL A 83 8.62 -6.31 6.32
CA VAL A 83 7.61 -6.02 5.29
C VAL A 83 7.91 -4.69 4.61
N ALA A 84 8.37 -3.67 5.34
CA ALA A 84 8.77 -2.40 4.75
C ALA A 84 9.92 -2.56 3.74
N VAL A 85 10.94 -3.35 4.08
CA VAL A 85 12.05 -3.67 3.15
C VAL A 85 11.54 -4.42 1.93
N ILE A 86 10.68 -5.44 2.09
CA ILE A 86 10.11 -6.19 0.97
C ILE A 86 9.30 -5.27 0.05
N ASN A 87 8.42 -4.45 0.60
CA ASN A 87 7.64 -3.47 -0.17
C ASN A 87 8.54 -2.52 -0.95
N THR A 88 9.64 -2.07 -0.33
CA THR A 88 10.61 -1.17 -0.97
C THR A 88 11.31 -1.87 -2.14
N LEU A 89 11.80 -3.09 -1.94
CA LEU A 89 12.46 -3.86 -2.99
C LEU A 89 11.53 -4.15 -4.16
N VAL A 90 10.30 -4.60 -3.89
CA VAL A 90 9.31 -4.90 -4.94
C VAL A 90 8.95 -3.63 -5.73
N SER A 91 8.75 -2.50 -5.04
CA SER A 91 8.46 -1.23 -5.71
C SER A 91 9.64 -0.76 -6.57
N ALA A 92 10.86 -0.87 -6.05
CA ALA A 92 12.08 -0.50 -6.77
C ALA A 92 12.29 -1.40 -8.01
N THR A 93 12.08 -2.71 -7.87
CA THR A 93 12.18 -3.64 -9.01
C THR A 93 11.12 -3.34 -10.05
N GLY A 94 9.87 -3.11 -9.66
CA GLY A 94 8.80 -2.74 -10.59
C GLY A 94 9.12 -1.45 -11.36
N ALA A 95 9.56 -0.40 -10.65
CA ALA A 95 9.98 0.85 -11.28
C ALA A 95 11.15 0.65 -12.25
N LEU A 96 12.19 -0.08 -11.84
CA LEU A 96 13.35 -0.35 -12.70
C LEU A 96 12.98 -1.13 -13.97
N LEU A 97 12.09 -2.12 -13.86
CA LEU A 97 11.64 -2.89 -15.02
C LEU A 97 10.85 -2.01 -16.00
N LEU A 98 9.96 -1.14 -15.50
CA LEU A 98 9.22 -0.21 -16.34
C LEU A 98 10.15 0.80 -17.02
N GLU A 99 11.11 1.38 -16.31
CA GLU A 99 12.09 2.32 -16.88
C GLU A 99 12.99 1.67 -17.93
N MET A 100 13.38 0.40 -17.75
CA MET A 100 14.12 -0.33 -18.80
C MET A 100 13.26 -0.50 -20.05
N ALA A 101 11.99 -0.87 -19.89
CA ALA A 101 11.07 -0.97 -21.01
C ALA A 101 10.84 0.39 -21.70
N ALA A 102 10.78 1.47 -20.92
CA ALA A 102 10.66 2.85 -21.42
C ALA A 102 11.81 3.20 -22.38
N ILE A 103 13.05 2.94 -21.94
CA ILE A 103 14.25 3.18 -22.74
C ILE A 103 14.22 2.37 -24.04
N ASP A 104 13.81 1.10 -23.99
CA ASP A 104 13.70 0.24 -25.17
C ASP A 104 12.66 0.76 -26.17
N PHE A 105 11.52 1.27 -25.68
CA PHE A 105 10.45 1.80 -26.54
C PHE A 105 10.74 3.19 -27.08
N TYR A 106 11.52 4.01 -26.36
CA TYR A 106 11.89 5.35 -26.80
C TYR A 106 12.58 5.36 -28.17
N HIS A 107 13.41 4.35 -28.43
CA HIS A 107 14.15 4.24 -29.69
C HIS A 107 13.38 3.54 -30.80
N SER A 108 12.37 2.73 -30.46
CA SER A 108 11.76 1.77 -31.39
C SER A 108 10.33 2.13 -31.81
N GLN A 109 9.65 3.02 -31.07
CA GLN A 109 8.22 3.29 -31.28
C GLN A 109 7.91 4.75 -31.59
N SER A 110 6.74 4.98 -32.19
CA SER A 110 6.18 6.32 -32.36
C SER A 110 5.91 6.96 -31.00
N PHE A 111 6.14 8.27 -30.88
CA PHE A 111 5.95 9.05 -29.65
C PHE A 111 4.63 8.78 -28.92
N LEU A 112 3.52 8.63 -29.64
CA LEU A 112 2.20 8.39 -29.04
C LEU A 112 2.08 7.01 -28.35
N LEU A 113 2.64 5.96 -28.97
CA LEU A 113 2.64 4.61 -28.38
C LEU A 113 3.57 4.54 -27.17
N PHE A 114 4.70 5.24 -27.22
CA PHE A 114 5.60 5.42 -26.09
C PHE A 114 4.86 6.10 -24.92
N ALA A 115 4.24 7.26 -25.17
CA ALA A 115 3.55 8.03 -24.13
C ALA A 115 2.42 7.25 -23.44
N ILE A 116 1.64 6.44 -24.18
CA ILE A 116 0.60 5.61 -23.58
C ILE A 116 1.20 4.62 -22.58
N ARG A 117 2.28 3.91 -22.96
CA ARG A 117 2.93 2.89 -22.13
C ARG A 117 3.60 3.46 -20.89
N GLU A 118 4.15 4.67 -20.95
CA GLU A 118 4.75 5.34 -19.78
C GLU A 118 3.72 5.74 -18.72
N THR A 119 2.51 6.07 -19.15
CA THR A 119 1.48 6.65 -18.26
C THR A 119 0.54 5.63 -17.62
N THR A 120 0.61 4.37 -18.06
CA THR A 120 -0.22 3.25 -17.58
C THR A 120 0.62 2.27 -16.78
#